data_AF-A0A1L8QA71-F1
#
_entry.id   AF-A0A1L8QA71-F1
#
_cell.length_a   1.000
_cell.length_b   1.000
_cell.length_c   1.000
_cell.angle_alpha   90.00
_cell.angle_beta   90.00
_cell.angle_gamma   90.00
#
_symmetry.space_group_name_H-M   'P 1'
#
loop_
_entity.id
_entity.type
_entity.pdbx_description
1 polymer ?
#
loop_
_entity_poly.entity_id
_entity_poly.type
_entity_poly.pdbx_seq_one_letter_code
_entity_poly.pdbx_strand_id
1 'polypeptide(L)'
;MVGVTGRPSPEWTAPERVARPEDLDPRLLRLTGRTGRLQVVVEHYVPGAGRCPACGWPVLRRQECPSRQIAVCLLDGRPRPVRLAHLAEVIPGARTGRDTAAERDEQRRIEDGLLGLFTAPARAPERGQP
;
A
#
# COMPACT_ATOMS: atom_id res chain seq x y z
N MET A 1 -28.56 35.48 36.92
CA MET A 1 -28.44 35.13 35.49
C MET A 1 -27.06 35.57 35.02
N VAL A 2 -26.12 34.63 34.88
CA VAL A 2 -24.79 34.90 34.28
C VAL A 2 -24.75 34.08 33.01
N GLY A 3 -24.72 34.78 31.87
CA GLY A 3 -24.76 34.17 30.54
C GLY A 3 -23.48 33.40 30.26
N VAL A 4 -23.60 32.08 30.21
CA VAL A 4 -22.61 31.20 29.59
C VAL A 4 -22.66 31.43 28.09
N THR A 5 -21.70 32.17 27.53
CA THR A 5 -21.44 32.16 26.09
C THR A 5 -20.17 31.36 25.83
N GLY A 6 -20.26 30.06 26.09
CA GLY A 6 -19.28 29.12 25.57
C GLY A 6 -19.36 29.18 24.04
N ARG A 7 -18.33 29.73 23.39
CA ARG A 7 -18.11 29.48 21.97
C ARG A 7 -18.07 27.96 21.79
N PRO A 8 -18.87 27.36 20.90
CA PRO A 8 -18.65 25.97 20.55
C PRO A 8 -17.26 25.87 19.92
N SER A 9 -16.39 25.03 20.49
CA SER A 9 -15.14 24.62 19.86
C SER A 9 -15.50 23.97 18.52
N PRO A 10 -14.99 24.48 17.38
CA PRO A 10 -15.17 23.81 16.12
C PRO A 10 -14.31 22.54 16.15
N GLU A 11 -14.96 21.41 16.32
CA GLU A 11 -14.72 20.17 15.58
C GLU A 11 -13.49 20.17 14.64
N TRP A 12 -12.29 20.00 15.17
CA TRP A 12 -11.14 19.62 14.34
C TRP A 12 -11.11 18.12 14.14
N THR A 13 -12.19 17.58 13.58
CA THR A 13 -12.10 16.31 12.84
C THR A 13 -11.58 16.70 11.45
N ALA A 14 -10.28 17.01 11.36
CA ALA A 14 -9.65 17.13 10.05
C ALA A 14 -9.93 15.80 9.34
N PRO A 15 -10.62 15.81 8.18
CA PRO A 15 -10.98 14.58 7.51
C PRO A 15 -9.70 13.78 7.27
N GLU A 16 -9.70 12.53 7.75
CA GLU A 16 -8.57 11.63 7.55
C GLU A 16 -8.28 11.60 6.05
N ARG A 17 -7.08 12.04 5.66
CA ARG A 17 -6.76 12.21 4.25
C ARG A 17 -6.67 10.82 3.61
N VAL A 18 -7.69 10.46 2.85
CA VAL A 18 -7.77 9.17 2.16
C VAL A 18 -6.93 9.24 0.88
N ALA A 19 -5.95 8.35 0.75
CA ALA A 19 -5.10 8.26 -0.44
C ALA A 19 -5.93 7.90 -1.68
N ARG A 20 -5.70 8.63 -2.77
CA ARG A 20 -6.27 8.36 -4.09
C ARG A 20 -5.21 7.72 -5.00
N PRO A 21 -5.60 7.11 -6.13
CA PRO A 21 -4.63 6.54 -7.08
C PRO A 21 -3.56 7.53 -7.54
N GLU A 22 -3.92 8.82 -7.67
CA GLU A 22 -3.02 9.89 -8.13
C GLU A 22 -1.95 10.26 -7.09
N ASP A 23 -2.17 9.90 -5.82
CA ASP A 23 -1.22 10.12 -4.73
C ASP A 23 -0.15 9.01 -4.63
N LEU A 24 -0.30 7.96 -5.44
CA LEU A 24 0.57 6.79 -5.43
C LEU A 24 1.74 6.95 -6.40
N ASP A 25 2.78 6.16 -6.15
CA ASP A 25 3.82 5.96 -7.16
C ASP A 25 3.21 5.35 -8.44
N PRO A 26 3.37 5.98 -9.62
CA PRO A 26 2.75 5.52 -10.85
C PRO A 26 3.14 4.08 -11.24
N ARG A 27 4.29 3.58 -10.76
CA ARG A 27 4.70 2.18 -10.99
C ARG A 27 3.73 1.18 -10.35
N LEU A 28 3.03 1.56 -9.28
CA LEU A 28 2.08 0.69 -8.59
C LEU A 28 0.74 0.56 -9.33
N LEU A 29 0.45 1.48 -10.26
CA LEU A 29 -0.76 1.44 -11.10
C LEU A 29 -0.58 0.54 -12.33
N ARG A 30 0.55 -0.16 -12.43
CA ARG A 30 0.87 -1.09 -13.52
C ARG A 30 1.36 -2.39 -12.92
N LEU A 31 1.22 -3.47 -13.68
CA LEU A 31 1.79 -4.75 -13.29
C LEU A 31 3.32 -4.61 -13.21
N THR A 32 3.89 -4.83 -12.03
CA THR A 32 5.33 -4.66 -11.78
C THR A 32 5.92 -5.86 -11.08
N GLY A 33 7.13 -6.24 -11.52
CA GLY A 33 7.92 -7.29 -10.89
C GLY A 33 8.54 -6.86 -9.57
N ARG A 34 9.18 -7.82 -8.88
CA ARG A 34 9.76 -7.65 -7.53
C ARG A 34 10.74 -6.47 -7.43
N THR A 35 11.60 -6.28 -8.42
CA THR A 35 12.58 -5.19 -8.42
C THR A 35 11.91 -3.81 -8.42
N GLY A 36 10.89 -3.61 -9.26
CA GLY A 36 10.15 -2.34 -9.30
C GLY A 36 9.50 -2.04 -7.95
N ARG A 37 8.89 -3.05 -7.33
CA ARG A 37 8.30 -2.91 -5.98
C ARG A 37 9.35 -2.58 -4.91
N LEU A 38 10.53 -3.21 -4.96
CA LEU A 38 11.64 -2.89 -4.05
C LEU A 38 12.14 -1.45 -4.21
N GLN A 39 12.26 -0.96 -5.45
CA GLN A 39 12.62 0.44 -5.72
C GLN A 39 11.61 1.40 -5.08
N VAL A 40 10.30 1.13 -5.24
CA VAL A 40 9.26 1.94 -4.58
C VAL A 40 9.42 1.94 -3.06
N VAL A 41 9.70 0.78 -2.44
CA VAL A 41 9.90 0.72 -0.97
C VAL A 41 11.08 1.58 -0.51
N VAL A 42 12.18 1.57 -1.26
CA VAL A 42 13.40 2.32 -0.95
C VAL A 42 13.18 3.82 -1.16
N GLU A 43 12.65 4.21 -2.32
CA GLU A 43 12.42 5.62 -2.68
C GLU A 43 11.37 6.30 -1.79
N HIS A 44 10.39 5.54 -1.30
CA HIS A 44 9.35 6.04 -0.40
C HIS A 44 9.65 5.77 1.08
N TYR A 45 10.88 5.39 1.42
CA TYR A 45 11.30 5.22 2.81
C TYR A 45 11.34 6.58 3.51
N VAL A 46 10.46 6.78 4.51
CA VAL A 46 10.46 8.02 5.29
C VAL A 46 11.16 7.79 6.63
N PRO A 47 12.26 8.51 6.93
CA PRO A 47 13.01 8.35 8.17
C PRO A 47 12.33 9.02 9.38
N GLY A 48 11.24 9.76 9.21
CA GLY A 48 10.54 10.48 10.28
C GLY A 48 9.11 10.89 9.92
N ALA A 49 8.50 11.71 10.77
CA ALA A 49 7.26 12.42 10.44
C ALA A 49 7.56 13.58 9.46
N GLY A 50 6.60 13.95 8.62
CA GLY A 50 6.75 15.02 7.63
C GLY A 50 6.10 14.66 6.31
N ARG A 51 6.89 14.63 5.24
CA ARG A 51 6.43 14.27 3.88
C ARG A 51 7.28 13.16 3.30
N CYS A 52 6.66 12.28 2.52
CA CYS A 52 7.38 11.31 1.71
C CYS A 52 8.30 12.03 0.70
N PRO A 53 9.59 11.67 0.59
CA PRO A 53 10.51 12.33 -0.33
C PRO A 53 10.18 12.06 -1.81
N ALA A 54 9.50 10.96 -2.12
CA ALA A 54 9.17 10.58 -3.50
C ALA A 54 7.81 11.10 -3.99
N CYS A 55 6.73 10.93 -3.23
CA CYS A 55 5.39 11.39 -3.63
C CYS A 55 4.85 12.61 -2.85
N GLY A 56 5.59 13.14 -1.87
CA GLY A 56 5.16 14.31 -1.10
C GLY A 56 4.00 14.07 -0.12
N TRP A 57 3.50 12.82 -0.02
CA TRP A 57 2.40 12.45 0.87
C TRP A 57 2.73 12.78 2.34
N PRO A 58 1.83 13.44 3.08
CA PRO A 58 2.04 13.74 4.49
C PRO A 58 2.01 12.46 5.32
N VAL A 59 2.99 12.30 6.20
CA VAL A 59 3.17 11.10 7.03
C VAL A 59 3.38 11.51 8.48
N LEU A 60 2.62 10.90 9.40
CA LEU A 60 2.79 11.08 10.83
C LEU A 60 3.85 10.11 11.37
N ARG A 61 3.99 8.96 10.72
CA ARG A 61 5.01 7.95 11.03
C ARG A 61 5.72 7.46 9.77
N ARG A 62 6.96 6.99 9.98
CA ARG A 62 7.88 6.47 8.95
C ARG A 62 7.27 5.55 7.90
N GLN A 63 6.29 4.75 8.31
CA GLN A 63 5.73 3.65 7.53
C GLN A 63 4.37 3.97 6.90
N GLU A 64 3.92 5.23 6.96
CA GLU A 64 2.56 5.59 6.59
C GLU A 64 2.38 6.04 5.14
N CYS A 65 3.46 6.21 4.39
CA CYS A 65 3.35 6.52 2.96
C CYS A 65 2.55 5.39 2.26
N PRO A 66 1.45 5.72 1.56
CA PRO A 66 0.56 4.72 0.97
C PRO A 66 1.28 3.91 -0.12
N SER A 67 2.11 4.56 -0.95
CA SER A 67 2.93 3.89 -1.97
C SER A 67 3.85 2.84 -1.36
N ARG A 68 4.55 3.19 -0.27
CA ARG A 68 5.42 2.25 0.44
C ARG A 68 4.64 1.08 1.02
N GLN A 69 3.49 1.35 1.64
CA GLN A 69 2.66 0.29 2.25
C GLN A 69 2.15 -0.69 1.19
N ILE A 70 1.65 -0.18 0.07
CA ILE A 70 1.20 -1.02 -1.05
C ILE A 70 2.36 -1.86 -1.59
N ALA A 71 3.52 -1.24 -1.82
CA ALA A 71 4.69 -1.96 -2.32
C ALA A 71 5.15 -3.09 -1.38
N VAL A 72 5.15 -2.85 -0.06
CA VAL A 72 5.45 -3.89 0.94
C VAL A 72 4.40 -5.01 0.91
N CYS A 73 3.11 -4.68 0.90
CA CYS A 73 2.04 -5.68 0.81
C CYS A 73 2.17 -6.55 -0.45
N LEU A 74 2.49 -5.95 -1.60
CA LEU A 74 2.73 -6.67 -2.86
C LEU A 74 3.98 -7.55 -2.81
N LEU A 75 5.05 -7.12 -2.11
CA LEU A 75 6.27 -7.92 -1.95
C LEU A 75 6.08 -9.11 -1.01
N ASP A 76 5.29 -8.91 0.04
CA ASP A 76 5.03 -9.92 1.08
C ASP A 76 3.85 -10.83 0.71
N GLY A 77 3.11 -10.53 -0.36
CA GLY A 77 1.87 -11.22 -0.70
C GLY A 77 0.83 -11.10 0.41
N ARG A 78 0.72 -9.94 1.06
CA ARG A 78 -0.21 -9.70 2.16
C ARG A 78 -1.38 -8.83 1.72
N PRO A 79 -2.57 -8.98 2.34
CA PRO A 79 -3.65 -8.03 2.15
C PRO A 79 -3.21 -6.63 2.58
N ARG A 80 -3.81 -5.61 1.96
CA ARG A 80 -3.56 -4.21 2.32
C ARG A 80 -4.16 -3.88 3.69
N PRO A 81 -3.61 -2.87 4.38
CA PRO A 81 -4.30 -2.25 5.51
C PRO A 81 -5.70 -1.76 5.11
N VAL A 82 -6.66 -1.84 6.03
CA VAL A 82 -8.07 -1.46 5.80
C VAL A 82 -8.20 -0.06 5.17
N ARG A 83 -7.39 0.90 5.62
CA ARG A 83 -7.38 2.28 5.09
C ARG A 83 -6.98 2.43 3.62
N LEU A 84 -6.43 1.38 3.01
CA LEU A 84 -6.05 1.32 1.59
C LEU A 84 -6.84 0.24 0.83
N ALA A 85 -7.83 -0.39 1.46
CA ALA A 85 -8.60 -1.48 0.86
C ALA A 85 -9.43 -0.99 -0.33
N HIS A 86 -9.85 0.27 -0.36
CA HIS A 86 -10.59 0.87 -1.48
C HIS A 86 -9.76 0.96 -2.77
N LEU A 87 -8.43 0.84 -2.68
CA LEU A 87 -7.54 0.79 -3.84
C LEU A 87 -7.40 -0.62 -4.41
N ALA A 88 -8.25 -1.56 -3.97
CA ALA A 88 -8.22 -2.97 -4.37
C ALA A 88 -8.16 -3.18 -5.86
N GLU A 89 -9.17 -2.64 -6.53
CA GLU A 89 -9.44 -2.84 -7.94
C GLU A 89 -8.47 -2.06 -8.86
N VAL A 90 -7.74 -1.08 -8.30
CA VAL A 90 -6.88 -0.18 -9.08
C VAL A 90 -5.43 -0.65 -9.10
N ILE A 91 -5.00 -1.42 -8.10
CA ILE A 91 -3.61 -1.86 -7.96
C ILE A 91 -3.49 -3.31 -8.43
N PRO A 92 -2.79 -3.58 -9.54
CA PRO A 92 -2.60 -4.95 -10.03
C PRO A 92 -1.86 -5.83 -9.02
N GLY A 93 -2.30 -7.09 -8.89
CA GLY A 93 -1.69 -8.09 -7.99
C GLY A 93 -1.99 -7.91 -6.51
N ALA A 94 -2.87 -6.97 -6.19
CA ALA A 94 -3.10 -6.63 -4.81
C ALA A 94 -4.21 -7.48 -4.20
N ARG A 95 -3.87 -8.18 -3.10
CA ARG A 95 -4.77 -9.13 -2.46
C ARG A 95 -5.97 -8.44 -1.81
N THR A 96 -7.11 -9.10 -1.90
CA THR A 96 -8.37 -8.66 -1.26
C THR A 96 -8.68 -9.43 0.02
N GLY A 97 -7.88 -10.46 0.33
CA GLY A 97 -8.10 -11.36 1.47
C GLY A 97 -9.19 -12.42 1.22
N ARG A 98 -9.88 -12.36 0.07
CA ARG A 98 -10.90 -13.33 -0.36
C ARG A 98 -10.39 -14.30 -1.42
N ASP A 99 -9.18 -14.08 -1.93
CA ASP A 99 -8.56 -14.86 -3.00
C ASP A 99 -8.27 -16.30 -2.51
N THR A 100 -8.57 -17.31 -3.32
CA THR A 100 -8.27 -18.72 -3.06
C THR A 100 -6.76 -19.02 -3.16
N ALA A 101 -6.30 -20.15 -2.62
CA ALA A 101 -4.89 -20.53 -2.72
C ALA A 101 -4.41 -20.68 -4.17
N ALA A 102 -5.25 -21.21 -5.06
CA ALA A 102 -4.95 -21.38 -6.48
C ALA A 102 -4.81 -20.03 -7.20
N GLU A 103 -5.75 -19.09 -6.99
CA GLU A 103 -5.68 -17.75 -7.58
C GLU A 103 -4.43 -17.00 -7.12
N ARG A 104 -4.06 -17.14 -5.84
CA ARG A 104 -2.84 -16.52 -5.31
C ARG A 104 -1.57 -17.16 -5.90
N ASP A 105 -1.57 -18.45 -6.20
CA ASP A 105 -0.44 -19.16 -6.82
C ASP A 105 -0.28 -18.76 -8.29
N GLU A 106 -1.38 -18.64 -9.02
CA GLU A 106 -1.39 -18.17 -10.40
C GLU A 106 -0.91 -16.72 -10.51
N GLN A 107 -1.46 -15.83 -9.68
CA GLN A 107 -1.03 -14.42 -9.63
C GLN A 107 0.47 -14.30 -9.33
N ARG A 108 1.01 -15.14 -8.44
CA ARG A 108 2.46 -15.18 -8.16
C ARG A 108 3.27 -15.60 -9.38
N ARG A 109 2.85 -16.63 -10.11
CA ARG A 109 3.56 -17.09 -11.31
C ARG A 109 3.63 -16.00 -12.38
N ILE A 110 2.53 -15.27 -12.58
CA ILE A 110 2.49 -14.12 -13.49
C ILE A 110 3.51 -13.07 -13.05
N GLU A 111 3.56 -12.73 -11.76
CA GLU A 111 4.47 -11.71 -11.22
C GLU A 111 5.94 -12.13 -11.25
N ASP A 112 6.23 -13.40 -10.98
CA ASP A 112 7.58 -13.96 -11.03
C ASP A 112 8.11 -14.04 -12.46
N GLY A 113 7.22 -14.09 -13.46
CA GLY A 113 7.57 -14.00 -14.88
C GLY A 113 7.91 -12.59 -15.37
N LEU A 114 7.71 -11.54 -14.55
CA LEU A 114 8.03 -10.17 -14.95
C LEU A 114 9.52 -9.89 -14.86
N LEU A 115 10.01 -9.07 -15.79
CA LEU A 115 11.40 -8.62 -15.83
C LEU A 115 11.80 -7.98 -14.48
N GLY A 116 12.95 -8.43 -13.96
CA GLY A 116 13.53 -7.93 -12.72
C GLY A 116 15.04 -8.07 -12.73
N LEU A 117 15.71 -7.28 -11.89
CA LEU A 117 17.17 -7.35 -11.70
C LEU A 117 17.60 -8.65 -10.99
N PHE A 118 16.68 -9.31 -10.28
CA PHE A 118 16.94 -10.54 -9.56
C PHE A 118 15.92 -11.59 -9.96
N THR A 119 16.37 -12.85 -10.04
CA THR A 119 15.48 -13.99 -10.24
C THR A 119 14.47 -14.09 -9.10
N ALA A 120 13.25 -14.52 -9.43
CA ALA A 120 12.26 -14.84 -8.42
C ALA A 120 12.79 -15.98 -7.52
N PRO A 121 12.65 -15.88 -6.19
CA PRO A 121 13.08 -16.93 -5.29
C PRO A 121 12.25 -18.20 -5.52
N ALA A 122 12.90 -19.37 -5.54
CA ALA A 122 12.21 -20.65 -5.60
C ALA A 122 11.31 -20.84 -4.36
N ARG A 123 10.06 -21.24 -4.57
CA ARG A 123 9.06 -21.41 -3.51
C ARG A 123 8.19 -22.65 -3.76
N ALA A 124 7.74 -23.27 -2.68
CA ALA A 124 6.75 -24.33 -2.76
C ALA A 124 5.36 -23.72 -3.07
N PRO A 125 4.44 -24.49 -3.72
CA PRO A 125 3.07 -24.05 -3.93
C PRO A 125 2.39 -23.68 -2.61
N GLU A 126 1.55 -22.62 -2.59
CA GLU A 126 0.74 -22.35 -1.40
C GLU A 126 -0.23 -23.50 -1.18
N ARG A 127 -0.13 -24.14 -0.01
CA ARG A 127 -1.14 -25.10 0.45
C ARG A 127 -2.32 -24.29 0.97
N GLY A 128 -3.54 -24.64 0.55
CA GLY A 128 -4.75 -24.07 1.14
C GLY A 128 -4.71 -24.30 2.65
N GLN A 129 -4.85 -23.23 3.44
CA GLN A 129 -5.22 -23.42 4.83
C GLN A 129 -6.66 -23.95 4.86
N PRO A 130 -6.97 -24.93 5.74
CA PRO A 130 -8.34 -25.37 5.96
C PRO A 130 -9.22 -24.24 6.51
#